data_AF-A0A1M7GIB3-F1
#
_entry.id   AF-A0A1M7GIB3-F1
#
_cell.length_a   1.000
_cell.length_b   1.000
_cell.length_c   1.000
_cell.angle_alpha   90.00
_cell.angle_beta   90.00
_cell.angle_gamma   90.00
#
_symmetry.space_group_name_H-M   'P 1'
#
loop_
_entity.id
_entity.type
_entity.pdbx_description
1 polymer ?
#
loop_
_entity_poly.entity_id
_entity_poly.type
_entity_poly.pdbx_seq_one_letter_code
_entity_poly.pdbx_strand_id
1 'polypeptide(L)'
;MISASRQAGFTLIELMVALLVGSLVVLGAGSLFLTTLQTFQTVGELSRKQETVIFAAHTLSAGIRQSKDDGEGMPYTLQCQINKDKDDQCECTLQDIDKNQPLVTFPRSFDGNWSEDDCEENDLLDDKGNVVEISLPLEKNGEAIIFRVAKRQSIVDKYFANGGASPEESQ
;
A
#
# COMPACT_ATOMS: atom_id res chain seq x y z
N MET A 1 41.07 -59.28 33.44
CA MET A 1 41.67 -59.05 32.11
C MET A 1 40.85 -57.99 31.40
N ILE A 2 41.40 -56.79 31.20
CA ILE A 2 40.73 -55.71 30.47
C ILE A 2 41.11 -55.87 29.01
N SER A 3 40.13 -56.23 28.17
CA SER A 3 40.32 -56.34 26.73
C SER A 3 40.46 -54.94 26.14
N ALA A 4 41.65 -54.58 25.68
CA ALA A 4 41.88 -53.34 24.93
C ALA A 4 41.20 -53.46 23.57
N SER A 5 40.04 -52.82 23.42
CA SER A 5 39.36 -52.66 22.13
C SER A 5 40.26 -51.86 21.19
N ARG A 6 40.71 -52.48 20.09
CA ARG A 6 41.43 -51.81 19.01
C ARG A 6 40.59 -50.62 18.51
N GLN A 7 41.11 -49.40 18.64
CA GLN A 7 40.55 -48.23 18.00
C GLN A 7 40.66 -48.39 16.47
N ALA A 8 39.53 -48.56 15.80
CA ALA A 8 39.44 -48.44 14.35
C ALA A 8 39.52 -46.94 14.00
N GLY A 9 40.60 -46.55 13.32
CA GLY A 9 40.77 -45.18 12.83
C GLY A 9 39.85 -44.92 11.64
N PHE A 10 39.34 -43.69 11.53
CA PHE A 10 38.57 -43.25 10.36
C PHE A 10 39.45 -43.21 9.13
N THR A 11 38.90 -43.63 7.99
CA THR A 11 39.60 -43.50 6.70
C THR A 11 39.57 -42.06 6.22
N LEU A 12 40.61 -41.63 5.48
CA LEU A 12 40.66 -40.28 4.90
C LEU A 12 39.46 -40.01 3.99
N ILE A 13 39.01 -41.04 3.27
CA ILE A 13 37.84 -40.99 2.38
C ILE A 13 36.55 -40.74 3.18
N GLU A 14 36.32 -41.44 4.30
CA GLU A 14 35.15 -41.19 5.15
C GLU A 14 35.11 -39.76 5.66
N LEU A 15 36.26 -39.19 6.02
CA LEU A 15 36.34 -37.80 6.49
C LEU A 15 36.04 -36.80 5.37
N MET A 16 36.53 -37.05 4.15
CA MET A 16 36.22 -36.22 2.99
C MET A 16 34.74 -36.28 2.63
N VAL A 17 34.13 -37.47 2.68
CA VAL A 17 32.69 -37.65 2.41
C VAL A 17 31.86 -36.98 3.51
N ALA A 18 32.24 -37.11 4.77
CA ALA A 18 31.54 -36.47 5.89
C ALA A 18 31.55 -34.94 5.77
N LEU A 19 32.70 -34.35 5.43
CA LEU A 19 32.81 -32.91 5.18
C LEU A 19 32.01 -32.47 3.95
N LEU A 20 32.07 -33.23 2.85
CA LEU A 20 31.34 -32.92 1.63
C LEU A 20 29.82 -32.93 1.87
N VAL A 21 29.30 -33.97 2.52
CA VAL A 21 27.87 -34.06 2.85
C VAL A 21 27.48 -32.96 3.84
N GLY A 22 28.31 -32.69 4.85
CA GLY A 22 28.07 -31.61 5.81
C GLY A 22 28.00 -30.23 5.14
N SER A 23 28.92 -29.93 4.22
CA SER A 23 28.91 -28.66 3.48
C SER A 23 27.68 -28.51 2.58
N LEU A 24 27.24 -29.58 1.92
CA LEU A 24 26.02 -29.55 1.09
C LEU A 24 24.77 -29.25 1.93
N VAL A 25 24.66 -29.87 3.11
CA VAL A 25 23.53 -29.62 4.03
C VAL A 25 23.54 -28.18 4.52
N VAL A 26 24.70 -27.65 4.93
CA VAL A 26 24.81 -26.25 5.40
C VAL A 26 24.48 -25.25 4.30
N LEU A 27 24.95 -25.48 3.07
CA LEU A 27 24.62 -24.63 1.92
C LEU A 27 23.13 -24.68 1.57
N GLY A 28 22.53 -25.87 1.57
CA GLY A 28 21.10 -26.04 1.31
C GLY A 28 20.21 -25.40 2.40
N ALA A 29 20.58 -25.55 3.67
CA ALA A 29 19.86 -24.90 4.77
C ALA A 29 20.05 -23.37 4.76
N GLY A 30 21.26 -22.90 4.43
CA GLY A 30 21.58 -21.48 4.34
C GLY A 30 20.77 -20.75 3.28
N SER A 31 20.58 -21.35 2.09
CA SER A 31 19.75 -20.75 1.04
C SER A 31 18.29 -20.61 1.47
N LEU A 32 17.71 -21.67 2.06
CA LEU A 32 16.34 -21.64 2.58
C LEU A 32 16.17 -20.59 3.69
N PHE A 33 17.16 -20.48 4.58
CA PHE A 33 17.15 -19.49 5.66
C PHE A 33 17.18 -18.05 5.11
N LEU A 34 18.04 -17.77 4.13
CA LEU A 34 18.11 -16.46 3.48
C LEU A 34 16.81 -16.12 2.73
N THR A 35 16.24 -17.08 2.00
CA THR A 35 14.94 -16.90 1.33
C THR A 35 13.82 -16.59 2.33
N THR A 36 13.83 -17.24 3.49
CA THR A 36 12.84 -17.02 4.55
C THR A 36 12.96 -15.60 5.14
N LEU A 37 14.19 -15.14 5.40
CA LEU A 37 14.47 -13.77 5.84
C LEU A 37 13.98 -12.71 4.83
N GLN A 38 14.27 -12.92 3.55
CA GLN A 38 13.81 -12.04 2.47
C GLN A 38 12.27 -12.01 2.41
N THR A 39 11.63 -13.18 2.51
CA THR A 39 10.17 -13.29 2.48
C THR A 39 9.53 -12.54 3.65
N PHE A 40 10.09 -12.62 4.87
CA PHE A 40 9.58 -11.88 6.02
C PHE A 40 9.69 -10.37 5.86
N GLN A 41 10.79 -9.87 5.28
CA GLN A 41 10.94 -8.44 4.99
C GLN A 41 9.87 -7.97 3.99
N THR A 42 9.63 -8.75 2.93
CA THR A 42 8.58 -8.45 1.93
C THR A 42 7.17 -8.46 2.53
N VAL A 43 6.86 -9.40 3.43
CA VAL A 43 5.56 -9.48 4.10
C VAL A 43 5.33 -8.29 5.04
N GLY A 44 6.36 -7.85 5.77
CA GLY A 44 6.28 -6.69 6.65
C GLY A 44 5.99 -5.40 5.90
N GLU A 45 6.65 -5.18 4.76
CA GLU A 45 6.37 -4.04 3.89
C GLU A 45 4.95 -4.07 3.31
N LEU A 46 4.46 -5.25 2.94
CA LEU A 46 3.10 -5.42 2.44
C LEU A 46 2.05 -5.11 3.51
N SER A 47 2.25 -5.60 4.74
CA SER A 47 1.32 -5.37 5.85
C SER A 47 1.17 -3.88 6.18
N ARG A 48 2.27 -3.13 6.18
CA ARG A 48 2.24 -1.69 6.46
C ARG A 48 1.53 -0.90 5.36
N LYS A 49 1.69 -1.33 4.09
CA LYS A 49 0.95 -0.75 2.96
C LYS A 49 -0.56 -1.00 3.06
N GLN A 50 -0.97 -2.21 3.44
CA GLN A 50 -2.39 -2.55 3.60
C GLN A 50 -3.07 -1.71 4.68
N GLU A 51 -2.41 -1.51 5.82
CA GLU A 51 -2.92 -0.67 6.90
C GLU A 51 -3.09 0.79 6.44
N THR A 52 -2.08 1.33 5.74
CA THR A 52 -2.14 2.66 5.13
C THR A 52 -3.33 2.82 4.18
N VAL A 53 -3.53 1.88 3.26
CA VAL A 53 -4.63 1.92 2.29
C VAL A 53 -5.98 1.92 3.00
N ILE A 54 -6.17 1.00 3.95
CA ILE A 54 -7.44 0.87 4.69
C ILE A 54 -7.74 2.15 5.47
N PHE A 55 -6.73 2.70 6.16
CA PHE A 55 -6.88 3.92 6.93
C PHE A 55 -7.21 5.13 6.03
N ALA A 56 -6.49 5.29 4.92
CA ALA A 56 -6.72 6.38 3.97
C ALA A 56 -8.11 6.29 3.33
N ALA A 57 -8.52 5.09 2.88
CA ALA A 57 -9.84 4.86 2.29
C ALA A 57 -10.97 5.16 3.29
N HIS A 58 -10.83 4.73 4.54
CA HIS A 58 -11.82 5.00 5.58
C HIS A 58 -11.92 6.50 5.89
N THR A 59 -10.78 7.18 6.04
CA THR A 59 -10.73 8.61 6.37
C THR A 59 -11.28 9.48 5.25
N LEU A 60 -10.85 9.23 4.01
CA LEU A 60 -11.31 9.97 2.83
C LEU A 60 -12.79 9.73 2.54
N SER A 61 -13.26 8.48 2.62
CA SER A 61 -14.68 8.19 2.41
C SER A 61 -15.59 8.81 3.47
N ALA A 62 -15.13 8.87 4.73
CA ALA A 62 -15.83 9.59 5.78
C ALA A 62 -15.88 11.09 5.49
N GLY A 63 -14.76 11.68 5.05
CA GLY A 63 -14.71 13.07 4.58
C GLY A 63 -15.75 13.35 3.51
N ILE A 64 -15.80 12.54 2.45
CA ILE A 64 -16.70 12.77 1.29
C ILE A 64 -18.16 12.73 1.73
N ARG A 65 -18.51 11.82 2.64
CA ARG A 65 -19.86 11.72 3.18
C ARG A 65 -20.27 12.91 4.05
N GLN A 66 -19.30 13.65 4.58
CA GLN A 66 -19.52 14.82 5.42
C GLN A 66 -19.40 16.14 4.63
N SER A 67 -18.69 16.13 3.50
CA SER A 67 -18.61 17.26 2.56
C SER A 67 -19.98 17.58 1.96
N LYS A 68 -20.23 18.87 1.71
CA LYS A 68 -21.43 19.33 1.01
C LYS A 68 -21.22 19.19 -0.50
N ASP A 69 -22.35 19.02 -1.20
CA ASP A 69 -22.66 18.65 -2.59
C ASP A 69 -21.55 18.50 -3.66
N ASP A 70 -20.41 19.18 -3.57
CA ASP A 70 -19.47 19.36 -4.68
C ASP A 70 -18.01 18.96 -4.34
N GLY A 71 -17.78 18.26 -3.22
CA GLY A 71 -16.41 17.97 -2.75
C GLY A 71 -15.68 19.21 -2.17
N GLU A 72 -16.29 20.38 -2.28
CA GLU A 72 -15.92 21.58 -1.54
C GLU A 72 -16.10 21.35 -0.03
N GLY A 73 -15.02 21.57 0.72
CA GLY A 73 -14.98 21.31 2.17
C GLY A 73 -14.47 19.93 2.56
N MET A 74 -13.92 19.16 1.62
CA MET A 74 -13.06 18.03 1.94
C MET A 74 -11.75 18.54 2.53
N PRO A 75 -11.44 18.29 3.82
CA PRO A 75 -10.27 18.86 4.45
C PRO A 75 -9.02 18.01 4.19
N TYR A 76 -8.96 17.28 3.07
CA TYR A 76 -7.88 16.35 2.79
C TYR A 76 -7.19 16.67 1.46
N THR A 77 -5.87 16.73 1.49
CA THR A 77 -5.04 16.93 0.30
C THR A 77 -3.90 15.91 0.26
N LEU A 78 -3.44 15.60 -0.94
CA LEU A 78 -2.27 14.77 -1.17
C LEU A 78 -1.12 15.68 -1.59
N GLN A 79 -0.04 15.67 -0.82
CA GLN A 79 1.19 16.39 -1.15
C GLN A 79 2.30 15.38 -1.38
N CYS A 80 2.76 15.27 -2.62
CA CYS A 80 3.93 14.49 -2.96
C CYS A 80 5.15 15.40 -3.11
N GLN A 81 6.24 15.02 -2.48
CA GLN A 81 7.52 15.73 -2.52
C GLN A 81 8.63 14.78 -2.95
N ILE A 82 9.58 15.29 -3.71
CA ILE A 82 10.70 14.50 -4.22
C ILE A 82 11.62 14.16 -3.05
N ASN A 83 11.97 12.88 -2.93
CA ASN A 83 12.92 12.46 -1.93
C ASN A 83 14.35 12.61 -2.47
N LYS A 84 15.07 13.66 -2.04
CA LYS A 84 16.44 13.96 -2.53
C LYS A 84 17.48 12.89 -2.16
N ASP A 85 17.15 11.96 -1.27
CA ASP A 85 18.02 10.85 -0.90
C ASP A 85 17.82 9.61 -1.81
N LYS A 86 16.79 9.62 -2.66
CA LYS A 86 16.37 8.50 -3.53
C LYS A 86 15.91 9.04 -4.89
N ASP A 87 16.78 8.96 -5.90
CA ASP A 87 16.56 9.55 -7.23
C ASP A 87 15.25 9.12 -7.95
N ASP A 88 14.67 7.96 -7.59
CA ASP A 88 13.48 7.37 -8.26
C ASP A 88 12.24 7.27 -7.35
N GLN A 89 12.19 8.04 -6.25
CA GLN A 89 11.09 7.94 -5.27
C GLN A 89 10.59 9.31 -4.79
N CYS A 90 9.28 9.41 -4.67
CA CYS A 90 8.61 10.54 -4.03
C CYS A 90 7.92 10.12 -2.76
N GLU A 91 7.85 11.04 -1.83
CA GLU A 91 7.19 10.87 -0.55
C GLU A 91 5.86 11.61 -0.59
N CYS A 92 4.78 10.85 -0.63
CA CYS A 92 3.41 11.34 -0.67
C CYS A 92 2.81 11.34 0.72
N THR A 93 2.29 12.49 1.14
CA THR A 93 1.64 12.69 2.43
C THR A 93 0.20 13.07 2.23
N LEU A 94 -0.71 12.24 2.74
CA LEU A 94 -2.10 12.61 2.92
C LEU A 94 -2.21 13.48 4.16
N GLN A 95 -2.73 14.70 4.02
CA GLN A 95 -2.79 15.70 5.07
C GLN A 95 -4.21 16.20 5.30
N ASP A 96 -4.59 16.38 6.56
CA ASP A 96 -5.76 17.16 6.99
C ASP A 96 -5.39 18.65 6.97
N ILE A 97 -5.96 19.41 6.03
CA ILE A 97 -5.66 20.85 5.85
C ILE A 97 -6.30 21.72 6.92
N ASP A 98 -7.43 21.32 7.50
CA ASP A 98 -8.10 22.09 8.55
C ASP A 98 -7.29 22.06 9.84
N LYS A 99 -6.66 20.92 10.12
CA LYS A 99 -5.83 20.70 11.30
C LYS A 99 -4.33 20.84 11.06
N ASN A 100 -3.94 21.06 9.81
CA ASN A 100 -2.55 21.04 9.35
C ASN A 100 -1.80 19.77 9.83
N GLN A 101 -2.46 18.62 9.79
CA GLN A 101 -1.97 17.37 10.37
C GLN A 101 -1.66 16.32 9.30
N PRO A 102 -0.43 15.76 9.23
CA PRO A 102 -0.16 14.62 8.38
C PRO A 102 -0.88 13.39 8.91
N LEU A 103 -1.63 12.72 8.05
CA LEU A 103 -2.40 11.52 8.37
C LEU A 103 -1.60 10.26 8.08
N VAL A 104 -1.04 10.20 6.87
CA VAL A 104 -0.26 9.05 6.39
C VAL A 104 0.77 9.56 5.40
N THR A 105 2.00 9.09 5.55
CA THR A 105 3.08 9.30 4.58
C THR A 105 3.53 7.98 3.99
N PHE A 106 3.70 7.93 2.67
CA PHE A 106 4.09 6.74 1.94
C PHE A 106 4.97 7.05 0.74
N PRO A 107 5.92 6.15 0.40
CA PRO A 107 6.73 6.30 -0.79
C PRO A 107 5.96 5.87 -2.05
N ARG A 108 6.06 6.68 -3.10
CA ARG A 108 5.67 6.39 -4.48
C ARG A 108 6.95 6.16 -5.28
N SER A 109 7.14 4.93 -5.75
CA SER A 109 8.31 4.53 -6.54
C SER A 109 7.95 4.43 -8.01
N PHE A 110 8.84 4.86 -8.90
CA PHE A 110 8.64 4.79 -10.34
C PHE A 110 9.65 3.84 -10.98
N ASP A 111 9.22 3.11 -12.00
CA ASP A 111 10.06 2.24 -12.81
C ASP A 111 10.37 2.94 -14.14
N GLY A 112 11.66 3.14 -14.44
CA GLY A 112 12.11 3.68 -15.73
C GLY A 112 12.40 5.19 -15.70
N ASN A 113 12.14 5.87 -16.82
CA ASN A 113 12.47 7.29 -16.99
C ASN A 113 11.37 8.17 -16.38
N TRP A 114 11.47 8.37 -15.07
CA TRP A 114 10.63 9.28 -14.29
C TRP A 114 11.15 10.72 -14.38
N SER A 115 10.25 11.69 -14.25
CA SER A 115 10.55 13.13 -14.23
C SER A 115 10.00 13.78 -12.97
N GLU A 116 10.60 14.89 -12.50
CA GLU A 116 10.11 15.62 -11.32
C GLU A 116 8.61 15.97 -11.41
N ASP A 117 8.12 16.25 -12.62
CA ASP A 117 6.72 16.58 -12.92
C ASP A 117 5.74 15.43 -12.57
N ASP A 118 6.16 14.18 -12.73
CA ASP A 118 5.34 12.99 -12.44
C ASP A 118 5.03 12.86 -10.93
N CYS A 119 5.76 13.57 -10.06
CA CYS A 119 5.44 13.70 -8.64
C CYS A 119 4.60 14.91 -8.28
N GLU A 120 4.45 15.86 -9.18
CA GLU A 120 3.56 17.00 -8.99
C GLU A 120 2.12 16.65 -9.41
N GLU A 121 1.93 15.64 -10.28
CA GLU A 121 0.61 15.12 -10.66
C GLU A 121 -0.05 14.35 -9.49
N ASN A 122 -0.89 15.08 -8.74
CA ASN A 122 -1.44 14.67 -7.45
C ASN A 122 -2.97 14.78 -7.38
N ASP A 123 -3.67 14.37 -8.45
CA ASP A 123 -5.13 14.33 -8.47
C ASP A 123 -5.67 13.28 -7.49
N LEU A 124 -5.85 13.69 -6.24
CA LEU A 124 -6.41 12.85 -5.17
C LEU A 124 -7.89 12.54 -5.42
N LEU A 125 -8.63 13.48 -6.01
CA LEU A 125 -10.08 13.43 -6.16
C LEU A 125 -10.51 13.81 -7.58
N ASP A 126 -11.41 13.03 -8.17
CA ASP A 126 -12.09 13.32 -9.43
C ASP A 126 -13.61 13.21 -9.24
N ASP A 127 -14.32 14.33 -9.37
CA ASP A 127 -15.76 14.40 -9.13
C ASP A 127 -16.57 13.99 -10.38
N LYS A 128 -17.32 12.89 -10.27
CA LYS A 128 -18.25 12.39 -11.31
C LYS A 128 -19.72 12.69 -10.95
N GLY A 129 -19.98 13.76 -10.20
CA GLY A 129 -21.30 14.23 -9.82
C GLY A 129 -21.88 13.47 -8.62
N ASN A 130 -22.43 12.27 -8.84
CA ASN A 130 -23.02 11.47 -7.75
C ASN A 130 -21.99 10.60 -7.01
N VAL A 131 -20.81 10.45 -7.60
CA VAL A 131 -19.72 9.61 -7.11
C VAL A 131 -18.44 10.42 -7.22
N VAL A 132 -17.63 10.40 -6.18
CA VAL A 132 -16.27 10.94 -6.18
C VAL A 132 -15.32 9.76 -6.31
N GLU A 133 -14.38 9.86 -7.24
CA GLU A 133 -13.29 8.92 -7.42
C GLU A 133 -12.07 9.41 -6.63
N ILE A 134 -11.50 8.54 -5.81
CA ILE A 134 -10.31 8.80 -5.01
C ILE A 134 -9.16 8.00 -5.61
N SER A 135 -8.06 8.66 -5.92
CA SER A 135 -6.85 8.04 -6.48
C SER A 135 -5.69 8.11 -5.48
N LEU A 136 -5.21 6.95 -5.01
CA LEU A 136 -4.06 6.87 -4.09
C LEU A 136 -2.90 6.11 -4.74
N PRO A 137 -1.75 6.76 -5.04
CA PRO A 137 -0.61 6.14 -5.71
C PRO A 137 0.23 5.27 -4.75
N LEU A 138 -0.36 4.17 -4.29
CA LEU A 138 0.19 3.27 -3.27
C LEU A 138 0.73 1.95 -3.84
N GLU A 139 0.44 1.64 -5.11
CA GLU A 139 0.89 0.41 -5.75
C GLU A 139 2.33 0.51 -6.27
N LYS A 140 2.83 -0.58 -6.84
CA LYS A 140 4.14 -0.60 -7.48
C LYS A 140 4.10 0.33 -8.70
N ASN A 141 5.25 0.92 -9.02
CA ASN A 141 5.39 1.85 -10.15
C ASN A 141 4.51 3.11 -10.06
N GLY A 142 4.02 3.44 -8.86
CA GLY A 142 3.20 4.64 -8.66
C GLY A 142 1.80 4.54 -9.26
N GLU A 143 1.32 3.33 -9.57
CA GLU A 143 -0.05 3.06 -9.96
C GLU A 143 -1.02 3.42 -8.83
N ALA A 144 -2.16 4.02 -9.20
CA ALA A 144 -3.15 4.49 -8.26
C ALA A 144 -4.17 3.39 -7.94
N ILE A 145 -4.41 3.17 -6.65
CA ILE A 145 -5.60 2.45 -6.21
C ILE A 145 -6.76 3.43 -6.26
N ILE A 146 -7.76 3.06 -7.05
CA ILE A 146 -8.93 3.88 -7.30
C ILE A 146 -10.11 3.37 -6.47
N PHE A 147 -10.73 4.26 -5.69
CA PHE A 147 -11.93 3.97 -4.91
C PHE A 147 -13.04 4.93 -5.29
N ARG A 148 -14.29 4.44 -5.29
CA ARG A 148 -15.45 5.24 -5.65
C ARG A 148 -16.37 5.41 -4.46
N VAL A 149 -16.65 6.65 -4.09
CA VAL A 149 -17.50 6.99 -2.94
C VAL A 149 -18.73 7.76 -3.43
N ALA A 150 -19.90 7.23 -3.13
CA ALA A 150 -21.16 7.87 -3.41
C ALA A 150 -21.38 9.10 -2.50
N LYS A 151 -21.78 10.23 -3.08
CA LYS A 151 -22.22 11.40 -2.32
C LYS A 151 -23.65 11.15 -1.81
N ARG A 152 -23.85 11.30 -0.50
CA ARG A 152 -25.17 11.03 0.11
C ARG A 152 -26.20 12.06 -0.35
N GLN A 153 -25.83 13.34 -0.38
CA GLN A 153 -26.76 14.44 -0.61
C GLN A 153 -27.32 14.41 -2.04
N SER A 154 -26.47 14.32 -3.05
CA SER A 154 -26.89 14.22 -4.44
C SER A 154 -27.79 13.00 -4.74
N ILE A 155 -27.56 11.87 -4.06
CA ILE A 155 -28.43 10.70 -4.17
C ILE A 155 -29.79 10.97 -3.53
N VAL A 156 -29.81 11.50 -2.30
CA VAL A 156 -31.04 11.84 -1.58
C VAL A 156 -31.85 12.84 -2.42
N ASP A 157 -31.24 13.91 -2.90
CA ASP A 157 -31.93 14.93 -3.69
C ASP A 157 -32.47 14.35 -5.01
N LYS A 158 -31.74 13.45 -5.68
CA LYS A 158 -32.25 12.76 -6.87
C LYS A 158 -33.51 11.92 -6.62
N TYR A 159 -33.61 11.28 -5.46
CA TYR A 159 -34.77 10.45 -5.09
C TYR A 159 -35.93 11.28 -4.53
N PHE A 160 -35.66 12.31 -3.74
CA PHE A 160 -36.71 13.11 -3.08
C PHE A 160 -37.16 14.33 -3.90
N ALA A 161 -36.34 14.87 -4.81
CA ALA A 161 -36.78 15.93 -5.73
C ALA A 161 -37.78 15.42 -6.79
N ASN A 162 -37.74 14.12 -7.12
CA ASN A 162 -38.69 13.48 -8.03
C ASN A 162 -39.96 12.95 -7.33
N GLY A 163 -40.04 13.03 -6.00
CA GLY A 163 -41.19 12.55 -5.21
C GLY A 163 -42.29 13.59 -4.93
N GLY A 164 -42.15 14.82 -5.44
CA GLY A 164 -43.03 15.95 -5.14
C GLY A 164 -44.11 16.29 -6.17
N ALA A 165 -44.31 15.48 -7.21
CA ALA A 165 -45.44 15.68 -8.14
C ALA A 165 -46.67 14.93 -7.61
N SER A 166 -47.41 15.58 -6.71
CA SER A 166 -48.80 15.20 -6.43
C SER A 166 -49.63 15.44 -7.71
N PRO A 167 -50.44 14.47 -8.18
CA PRO A 167 -51.38 14.71 -9.26
C PRO A 167 -52.56 15.50 -8.68
N GLU A 168 -52.51 16.82 -8.75
CA GLU A 168 -53.71 17.65 -8.52
C GLU A 168 -54.69 17.51 -9.69
N GLU A 169 -55.95 17.45 -9.31
CA GLU A 169 -57.09 16.93 -10.05
C GLU A 169 -57.43 17.72 -11.31
N SER A 170 -57.93 16.99 -12.30
CA SER A 170 -58.70 17.52 -13.40
C SER A 170 -60.05 18.04 -12.89
N GLN A 171 -60.35 19.30 -13.16
CA GLN A 171 -61.71 19.81 -13.39
C GLN A 171 -61.66 20.87 -14.49
#